data_AF-A0AAW7B825-F1
#
_entry.id   AF-A0AAW7B825-F1
#
_cell.length_a   1.000
_cell.length_b   1.000
_cell.length_c   1.000
_cell.angle_alpha   90.00
_cell.angle_beta   90.00
_cell.angle_gamma   90.00
#
_symmetry.space_group_name_H-M   'P 1'
#
loop_
_entity.id
_entity.type
_entity.pdbx_description
1 polymer ?
#
loop_
_entity_poly.entity_id
_entity_poly.type
_entity_poly.pdbx_seq_one_letter_code
_entity_poly.pdbx_strand_id
1 'polypeptide(L)'
;MARVTVEDCVDKVENRFELVLLAGHRARQISQGAPITVDRDNDKNPVVALREIADETLSPDDLKEDLIHSLQKHVEVDEPEAAPAQIANAAEEIAEGIAEAGEEDVVTFDRMSEEELLAGIEGLVAPEKNDDF
;
A
#
# COMPACT_ATOMS: atom_id res chain seq x y z
N MET A 1 -9.62 -10.61 -40.12
CA MET A 1 -9.24 -9.28 -39.57
C MET A 1 -10.52 -8.51 -39.36
N ALA A 2 -11.16 -8.74 -38.22
CA ALA A 2 -12.31 -7.97 -37.78
C ALA A 2 -11.86 -6.52 -37.55
N ARG A 3 -12.60 -5.57 -38.12
CA ARG A 3 -12.31 -4.15 -38.04
C ARG A 3 -13.00 -3.58 -36.80
N VAL A 4 -12.34 -3.63 -35.64
CA VAL A 4 -12.76 -2.83 -34.48
C VAL A 4 -12.26 -1.40 -34.67
N THR A 5 -13.13 -0.43 -34.42
CA THR A 5 -12.79 1.00 -34.49
C THR A 5 -12.77 1.60 -33.10
N VAL A 6 -12.12 2.75 -32.96
CA VAL A 6 -12.10 3.47 -31.67
C VAL A 6 -13.50 3.95 -31.29
N GLU A 7 -14.35 4.22 -32.28
CA GLU A 7 -15.74 4.65 -32.08
C GLU A 7 -16.53 3.58 -31.32
N ASP A 8 -16.32 2.30 -31.64
CA ASP A 8 -17.00 1.18 -30.98
C ASP A 8 -16.66 1.07 -29.47
N CYS A 9 -15.51 1.62 -29.06
CA CYS A 9 -15.01 1.55 -27.69
C CYS A 9 -15.27 2.82 -26.87
N VAL A 10 -15.34 3.99 -27.52
CA VAL A 10 -15.51 5.29 -26.83
C VAL A 10 -16.89 5.43 -26.19
N ASP A 11 -17.90 4.73 -26.70
CA ASP A 11 -19.23 4.67 -26.07
C ASP A 11 -19.21 3.96 -24.70
N LYS A 12 -18.19 3.14 -24.43
CA LYS A 12 -18.04 2.37 -23.17
C LYS A 12 -17.03 3.01 -22.24
N VAL A 13 -15.99 3.64 -22.79
CA VAL A 13 -14.96 4.37 -22.05
C VAL A 13 -14.80 5.74 -22.67
N GLU A 14 -15.40 6.74 -22.03
CA GLU A 14 -15.43 8.13 -22.53
C GLU A 14 -14.02 8.70 -22.77
N ASN A 15 -13.08 8.36 -21.89
CA ASN A 15 -11.70 8.83 -21.97
C ASN A 15 -10.84 7.92 -22.85
N ARG A 16 -10.40 8.43 -24.00
CA ARG A 16 -9.55 7.70 -24.95
C ARG A 16 -8.18 7.29 -24.37
N PHE A 17 -7.63 8.05 -23.44
CA PHE A 17 -6.37 7.67 -22.78
C PHE A 17 -6.59 6.52 -21.80
N GLU A 18 -7.70 6.53 -21.07
CA GLU A 18 -8.10 5.45 -20.18
C GLU A 18 -8.37 4.17 -20.97
N LEU A 19 -9.06 4.27 -22.11
CA LEU A 19 -9.26 3.14 -23.02
C LEU A 19 -7.94 2.48 -23.42
N VAL A 20 -6.92 3.26 -23.79
CA VAL A 20 -5.60 2.74 -24.15
C VAL A 20 -4.94 2.04 -22.95
N LEU A 21 -5.09 2.60 -21.74
CA LEU A 21 -4.53 2.05 -20.52
C LEU A 21 -5.18 0.70 -20.16
N LEU A 22 -6.51 0.64 -20.15
CA LEU A 22 -7.29 -0.56 -19.85
C LEU A 22 -7.05 -1.66 -20.90
N ALA A 23 -7.14 -1.33 -22.19
CA ALA A 23 -6.87 -2.28 -23.27
C ALA A 23 -5.42 -2.79 -23.23
N GLY A 24 -4.46 -1.92 -22.87
CA GLY A 24 -3.06 -2.28 -22.68
C GLY A 24 -2.85 -3.25 -21.51
N HIS A 25 -3.50 -2.99 -20.37
CA HIS A 25 -3.49 -3.89 -19.22
C HIS A 25 -4.09 -5.25 -19.57
N ARG A 26 -5.28 -5.26 -20.18
CA ARG A 26 -5.97 -6.48 -20.61
C ARG A 26 -5.15 -7.28 -21.62
N ALA A 27 -4.53 -6.63 -22.60
CA ALA A 27 -3.68 -7.30 -23.58
C ALA A 27 -2.47 -8.01 -22.94
N ARG A 28 -1.93 -7.46 -21.84
CA ARG A 28 -0.87 -8.12 -21.06
C ARG A 28 -1.38 -9.33 -20.31
N GLN A 29 -2.57 -9.26 -19.69
CA GLN A 29 -3.20 -10.43 -19.07
C GLN A 29 -3.38 -11.57 -20.08
N ILE A 30 -3.91 -11.27 -21.28
CA ILE A 30 -4.04 -12.26 -22.37
C ILE A 30 -2.66 -12.81 -22.76
N SER A 31 -1.63 -11.97 -22.81
CA SER A 31 -0.26 -12.41 -23.10
C SER A 31 0.33 -13.33 -22.02
N GLN A 32 -0.15 -13.23 -20.78
CA GLN A 32 0.23 -14.09 -19.66
C GLN A 32 -0.60 -15.38 -19.62
N GLY A 33 -1.54 -15.57 -20.54
CA GLY A 33 -2.36 -16.78 -20.66
C GLY A 33 -3.77 -16.63 -20.08
N ALA A 34 -4.22 -15.42 -19.74
CA ALA A 34 -5.62 -15.21 -19.33
C ALA A 34 -6.58 -15.64 -20.46
N PRO A 35 -7.71 -16.29 -20.12
CA PRO A 35 -8.70 -16.70 -21.10
C PRO A 35 -9.34 -15.49 -21.79
N ILE A 36 -9.62 -15.64 -23.08
CA ILE A 36 -10.35 -14.65 -23.87
C ILE A 36 -11.84 -15.00 -23.90
N THR A 37 -12.68 -13.97 -23.95
CA THR A 37 -14.14 -14.09 -23.98
C THR A 37 -14.74 -13.94 -25.38
N VAL A 38 -13.92 -13.51 -26.34
CA VAL A 38 -14.29 -13.35 -27.75
C VAL A 38 -13.46 -14.24 -28.66
N ASP A 39 -14.02 -14.66 -29.79
CA ASP A 39 -13.34 -15.51 -30.75
C ASP A 39 -12.15 -14.82 -31.41
N ARG A 40 -11.03 -15.54 -31.44
CA ARG A 40 -9.77 -15.04 -31.97
C ARG A 40 -9.70 -15.17 -33.49
N ASP A 41 -9.94 -14.07 -34.20
CA ASP A 41 -9.86 -13.99 -35.67
C ASP A 41 -8.45 -13.58 -36.15
N ASN A 42 -7.42 -14.36 -35.76
CA ASN A 42 -6.00 -14.04 -35.97
C ASN A 42 -5.56 -12.66 -35.43
N ASP A 43 -6.37 -12.08 -34.55
CA ASP A 43 -6.12 -10.79 -33.95
C ASP A 43 -5.00 -10.87 -32.89
N LYS A 44 -4.22 -9.79 -32.82
CA LYS A 44 -3.21 -9.60 -31.76
C LYS A 44 -3.91 -9.27 -30.45
N ASN A 45 -3.27 -9.55 -29.31
CA ASN A 45 -3.85 -9.34 -27.98
C ASN A 45 -4.45 -7.94 -27.75
N PRO A 46 -3.84 -6.82 -28.22
CA PRO A 46 -4.45 -5.49 -28.08
C PRO A 46 -5.76 -5.34 -28.84
N VAL A 47 -5.89 -5.96 -30.02
CA VAL A 47 -7.12 -5.91 -30.82
C VAL A 47 -8.19 -6.79 -30.20
N VAL A 48 -7.81 -7.97 -29.68
CA VAL A 48 -8.73 -8.84 -28.92
C VAL A 48 -9.27 -8.10 -27.68
N ALA A 49 -8.41 -7.43 -26.92
CA ALA A 49 -8.82 -6.66 -25.75
C ALA A 49 -9.80 -5.52 -26.10
N LEU A 50 -9.56 -4.78 -27.18
CA LEU A 50 -10.50 -3.76 -27.66
C LEU A 50 -11.85 -4.35 -28.08
N ARG A 51 -11.85 -5.55 -28.67
CA ARG A 51 -13.09 -6.26 -29.02
C ARG A 51 -13.86 -6.72 -27.78
N GLU A 52 -13.18 -7.23 -26.75
CA GLU A 52 -13.83 -7.59 -25.48
C GLU A 52 -14.51 -6.36 -24.83
N ILE A 53 -13.88 -5.18 -24.91
CA ILE A 53 -14.47 -3.92 -24.42
C ILE A 53 -15.64 -3.47 -25.30
N ALA A 54 -15.50 -3.54 -26.63
CA ALA A 54 -16.55 -3.13 -27.57
C ALA A 54 -17.79 -4.03 -27.52
N ASP A 55 -17.60 -5.34 -27.32
CA ASP A 55 -18.65 -6.36 -27.22
C ASP A 55 -19.22 -6.45 -25.78
N GLU A 56 -18.76 -5.62 -24.85
CA GLU A 56 -19.19 -5.58 -23.44
C GLU A 56 -19.10 -6.93 -22.70
N THR A 57 -18.20 -7.82 -23.17
CA THR A 57 -17.95 -9.10 -22.50
C THR A 57 -17.15 -8.93 -21.21
N LEU A 58 -16.47 -7.79 -21.07
CA LEU A 58 -15.78 -7.34 -19.87
C LEU A 58 -16.22 -5.93 -19.53
N SER A 59 -16.51 -5.69 -18.25
CA SER A 59 -16.84 -4.35 -17.77
C SER A 59 -15.55 -3.50 -17.69
N PRO A 60 -15.55 -2.26 -18.21
CA PRO A 60 -14.41 -1.36 -18.07
C PRO A 60 -14.06 -1.04 -16.61
N ASP A 61 -15.06 -1.02 -15.73
CA ASP A 61 -14.88 -0.76 -14.31
C ASP A 61 -14.14 -1.91 -13.63
N ASP A 62 -14.45 -3.16 -13.96
CA ASP A 62 -13.74 -4.32 -13.43
C ASP A 62 -12.27 -4.33 -13.88
N LEU A 63 -12.01 -4.00 -15.16
CA LEU A 63 -10.66 -3.87 -15.70
C LEU A 63 -9.85 -2.76 -15.01
N LYS A 64 -10.54 -1.70 -14.56
CA LYS A 64 -9.95 -0.58 -13.84
C LYS A 64 -9.59 -0.98 -12.41
N GLU A 65 -10.48 -1.63 -11.68
CA GLU A 65 -10.20 -2.14 -10.34
C GLU A 65 -9.06 -3.17 -10.38
N ASP A 66 -9.08 -4.10 -11.34
CA ASP A 66 -7.99 -5.06 -11.56
C ASP A 66 -6.64 -4.35 -11.81
N LEU A 67 -6.64 -3.29 -12.63
CA LEU A 67 -5.44 -2.51 -12.89
C LEU A 67 -4.95 -1.81 -11.63
N ILE A 68 -5.84 -1.20 -10.84
CA ILE A 68 -5.50 -0.52 -9.58
C ILE A 68 -4.88 -1.53 -8.61
N HIS A 69 -5.52 -2.69 -8.42
CA HIS A 69 -5.00 -3.77 -7.58
C HIS A 69 -3.64 -4.28 -8.06
N SER A 70 -3.42 -4.38 -9.37
CA SER A 70 -2.13 -4.81 -9.92
C SER A 70 -0.96 -3.86 -9.57
N LEU A 71 -1.25 -2.59 -9.25
CA LEU A 71 -0.27 -1.56 -8.92
C LEU A 71 -0.12 -1.35 -7.41
N GLN A 72 -1.13 -1.71 -6.60
CA GLN A 72 -1.11 -1.64 -5.14
C GLN A 72 -0.25 -2.77 -4.54
N LYS A 73 1.06 -2.53 -4.39
CA LYS A 73 1.99 -3.52 -3.80
C LYS A 73 1.95 -3.61 -2.28
N HIS A 74 1.53 -2.55 -1.61
CA HIS A 74 1.42 -2.50 -0.15
C HIS A 74 0.01 -2.01 0.19
N VAL A 75 -0.79 -2.91 0.77
CA VAL A 75 -2.07 -2.58 1.37
C VAL A 75 -1.78 -2.38 2.85
N GLU A 76 -1.98 -1.17 3.36
CA GLU A 76 -1.95 -0.93 4.80
C GLU A 76 -3.11 -1.73 5.39
N VAL A 77 -2.77 -2.79 6.13
CA VAL A 77 -3.75 -3.53 6.91
C VAL A 77 -4.13 -2.61 8.05
N ASP A 78 -5.34 -2.07 8.03
CA ASP A 78 -5.92 -1.41 9.20
C ASP A 78 -5.96 -2.47 10.31
N GLU A 79 -4.97 -2.46 11.19
CA GLU A 79 -4.99 -3.29 12.38
C GLU A 79 -6.22 -2.88 13.19
N PRO A 80 -7.06 -3.84 13.62
CA PRO A 80 -8.18 -3.50 14.47
C PRO A 80 -7.65 -2.78 15.70
N GLU A 81 -8.15 -1.57 15.96
CA GLU A 81 -7.82 -0.83 17.18
C GLU A 81 -8.03 -1.78 18.37
N ALA A 82 -6.95 -2.03 19.12
CA ALA A 82 -6.98 -3.02 20.17
C ALA A 82 -8.12 -2.66 21.14
N ALA A 83 -9.01 -3.63 21.40
CA ALA A 83 -10.13 -3.38 22.30
C ALA A 83 -9.56 -2.94 23.67
N PRO A 84 -10.22 -2.01 24.40
CA PRO A 84 -9.69 -1.49 25.66
C PRO A 84 -9.31 -2.60 26.66
N ALA A 85 -10.04 -3.72 26.63
CA ALA A 85 -9.75 -4.90 27.44
C ALA A 85 -8.42 -5.60 27.07
N GLN A 86 -8.05 -5.62 25.79
CA GLN A 86 -6.78 -6.20 25.34
C GLN A 86 -5.60 -5.31 25.73
N ILE A 87 -5.78 -3.98 25.71
CA ILE A 87 -4.79 -3.02 26.20
C ILE A 87 -4.62 -3.15 27.72
N ALA A 88 -5.72 -3.29 28.45
CA ALA A 88 -5.69 -3.48 29.90
C ALA A 88 -4.99 -4.79 30.30
N ASN A 89 -5.32 -5.90 29.62
CA ASN A 89 -4.68 -7.19 29.88
C ASN A 89 -3.19 -7.17 29.52
N ALA A 90 -2.80 -6.55 28.41
CA ALA A 90 -1.40 -6.40 28.05
C ALA A 90 -0.64 -5.53 29.06
N ALA A 91 -1.28 -4.48 29.61
CA ALA A 91 -0.69 -3.66 30.66
C ALA A 91 -0.53 -4.43 31.98
N GLU A 92 -1.50 -5.28 32.34
CA GLU A 92 -1.41 -6.17 33.51
C GLU A 92 -0.31 -7.23 33.34
N GLU A 93 -0.20 -7.89 32.18
CA GLU A 93 0.88 -8.85 31.90
C GLU A 93 2.27 -8.21 31.92
N ILE A 94 2.40 -6.98 31.41
CA ILE A 94 3.66 -6.21 31.50
C ILE A 94 3.96 -5.87 32.96
N ALA A 95 2.96 -5.46 33.74
CA ALA A 95 3.13 -5.15 35.16
C ALA A 95 3.49 -6.39 35.99
N GLU A 96 2.88 -7.54 35.71
CA GLU A 96 3.21 -8.83 36.33
C GLU A 96 4.62 -9.29 35.93
N GLY A 97 4.99 -9.18 34.64
CA GLY A 97 6.34 -9.52 34.18
C GLY A 97 7.43 -8.64 34.81
N ILE A 98 7.13 -7.36 35.07
CA ILE A 98 8.03 -6.45 35.81
C ILE A 98 8.09 -6.81 37.30
N ALA A 99 6.99 -7.32 37.89
CA ALA A 99 6.97 -7.75 39.28
C ALA A 99 7.64 -9.13 39.50
N GLU A 100 7.63 -10.00 38.48
CA GLU A 100 8.20 -11.35 38.54
C GLU A 100 9.71 -11.37 38.19
N ALA A 101 10.17 -10.42 37.36
CA ALA A 101 11.59 -10.10 37.25
C ALA A 101 12.01 -9.31 38.51
N GLY A 102 12.48 -10.03 39.54
CA GLY A 102 13.05 -9.41 40.75
C GLY A 102 14.04 -8.29 40.40
N GLU A 103 14.16 -7.32 41.31
CA GLU A 103 14.85 -6.00 41.17
C GLU A 103 16.25 -6.01 40.51
N GLU A 104 16.87 -7.15 40.26
CA GLU A 104 18.24 -7.29 39.75
C GLU A 104 18.37 -7.37 38.22
N ASP A 105 17.29 -7.65 37.44
CA ASP A 105 17.38 -7.79 35.97
C ASP A 105 16.52 -6.80 35.16
N VAL A 106 15.89 -5.82 35.83
CA VAL A 106 15.29 -4.69 35.13
C VAL A 106 16.43 -3.80 34.64
N VAL A 107 16.76 -3.88 33.36
CA VAL A 107 17.44 -2.78 32.66
C VAL A 107 16.49 -1.59 32.74
N THR A 108 16.65 -0.80 33.81
CA THR A 108 15.98 0.47 33.98
C THR A 108 16.42 1.33 32.81
N PHE A 109 15.56 1.42 31.80
CA PHE A 109 15.69 2.46 30.80
C PHE A 109 15.62 3.79 31.57
N ASP A 110 16.79 4.42 31.65
CA ASP A 110 17.20 5.55 32.46
C ASP A 110 16.11 6.62 32.58
N ARG A 111 15.23 6.48 33.59
CA ARG A 111 14.41 7.59 34.08
C ARG A 111 15.28 8.36 35.06
N MET A 112 16.25 9.12 34.54
CA MET A 112 16.91 10.14 35.34
C MET A 112 15.84 11.10 35.86
N SER A 113 15.88 11.39 37.16
CA SER A 113 15.02 12.44 37.70
C SER A 113 15.37 13.78 37.05
N GLU A 114 14.40 14.69 36.91
CA GLU A 114 14.63 16.02 36.32
C GLU A 114 15.77 16.76 37.06
N GLU A 115 15.90 16.50 38.35
CA GLU A 115 16.95 17.03 39.23
C GLU A 115 18.35 16.52 38.84
N GLU A 116 18.46 15.25 38.46
CA GLU A 116 19.71 14.60 38.08
C GLU A 116 20.19 15.04 36.68
N LEU A 117 19.24 15.29 35.77
CA LEU A 117 19.49 15.91 34.46
C LEU A 117 19.95 17.37 34.62
N LEU A 118 19.30 18.14 35.48
CA LEU A 118 19.67 19.54 35.75
C LEU A 118 21.07 19.66 36.36
N ALA A 119 21.41 18.81 37.32
CA ALA A 119 22.74 18.78 37.93
C ALA A 119 23.84 18.42 36.92
N GLY A 120 23.57 17.50 35.99
CA GLY A 120 24.50 17.15 34.91
C GLY A 120 24.73 18.28 33.90
N ILE A 121 23.70 19.10 33.63
CA ILE A 121 23.78 20.25 32.72
C ILE A 121 24.50 21.43 33.38
N GLU A 122 24.32 21.68 34.68
CA GLU A 122 25.00 22.77 35.40
C GLU A 122 26.52 22.56 35.53
N GLY A 123 26.99 21.30 35.52
CA GLY A 123 28.42 20.97 35.53
C GLY A 123 29.14 21.15 34.19
N LEU A 124 28.39 21.31 33.10
CA LEU A 124 28.95 21.50 31.76
C LEU A 124 29.23 22.99 31.52
N VAL A 125 30.50 23.38 31.68
CA VAL A 125 30.99 24.69 31.24
C VAL A 125 30.73 24.81 29.74
N ALA A 126 29.86 25.74 29.35
CA ALA A 126 29.58 26.03 27.95
C ALA A 126 30.90 26.33 27.22
N PRO A 127 31.18 25.69 26.06
CA PRO A 127 32.39 26.01 25.31
C PRO A 127 32.34 27.47 24.87
N GLU A 128 33.45 28.19 25.06
CA GLU A 128 33.55 29.57 24.61
C GLU A 128 33.22 29.67 23.12
N LYS A 129 32.36 30.63 22.78
CA LYS A 129 32.03 30.97 21.41
C LYS A 129 33.33 31.35 20.70
N ASN A 130 33.85 30.46 19.85
CA ASN A 130 34.84 30.85 18.87
C ASN A 130 34.10 31.59 17.75
N ASP A 131 34.12 32.92 17.80
CA ASP A 131 33.66 33.80 16.73
C ASP A 131 34.67 33.83 15.56
N ASP A 132 35.08 32.66 15.07
CA ASP A 132 35.89 32.52 13.86
C ASP A 132 35.19 31.56 12.88
N PHE A 133 34.16 32.07 12.19
CA PHE A 133 33.89 31.93 10.75
C PHE A 133 32.66 32.74 10.34
#